data_AF-A0A2T2VRH9-F1
#
_entry.id   AF-A0A2T2VRH9-F1
#
_cell.length_a   1.000
_cell.length_b   1.000
_cell.length_c   1.000
_cell.angle_alpha   90.00
_cell.angle_beta   90.00
_cell.angle_gamma   90.00
#
_symmetry.space_group_name_H-M   'P 1'
#
loop_
_entity.id
_entity.type
_entity.pdbx_description
1 polymer ?
#
loop_
_entity_poly.entity_id
_entity_poly.type
_entity_poly.pdbx_seq_one_letter_code
_entity_poly.pdbx_strand_id
1 'polypeptide(L)'
;MAKKAKELSVEDKLRTLYDLQIIDRRIDEIRAMRGELPLEVEDLENEVAGMETRMEKVNHEIADLEVDIKEKQLLIKESQEKMAKYSKDQEQVRNNREFEAIAKEIEYQELEIQLAEKRILEYSARIDAKKEANEASTEKLNDRKTHLSHKV
;
A
#
# COMPACT_ATOMS: atom_id res chain seq x y z
N MET A 1 -47.08 -13.91 61.81
CA MET A 1 -46.57 -15.31 61.75
C MET A 1 -45.46 -15.37 60.73
N ALA A 2 -44.23 -15.63 61.16
CA ALA A 2 -43.07 -15.69 60.27
C ALA A 2 -43.21 -16.89 59.33
N LYS A 3 -43.22 -16.62 58.03
CA LYS A 3 -43.24 -17.66 56.98
C LYS A 3 -41.92 -18.42 57.11
N LYS A 4 -41.93 -19.58 57.76
CA LYS A 4 -40.76 -20.48 57.88
C LYS A 4 -40.25 -20.74 56.47
N ALA A 5 -39.06 -20.23 56.16
CA ALA A 5 -38.36 -20.61 54.95
C ALA A 5 -38.24 -22.13 54.94
N LYS A 6 -38.73 -22.78 53.89
CA LYS A 6 -38.55 -24.21 53.68
C LYS A 6 -37.03 -24.44 53.62
N GLU A 7 -36.46 -25.06 54.64
CA GLU A 7 -35.02 -25.35 54.65
C GLU A 7 -34.73 -26.24 53.46
N LEU A 8 -33.96 -25.73 52.50
CA LEU A 8 -33.50 -26.52 51.37
C LEU A 8 -32.72 -27.74 51.88
N SER A 9 -32.90 -28.88 51.21
CA SER A 9 -32.09 -30.08 51.44
C SER A 9 -30.60 -29.73 51.29
N VAL A 10 -29.74 -30.44 52.00
CA VAL A 10 -28.28 -30.31 51.83
C VAL A 10 -27.89 -30.54 50.37
N GLU A 11 -28.55 -31.48 49.68
CA GLU A 11 -28.34 -31.73 48.26
C GLU A 11 -28.72 -30.52 47.40
N ASP A 12 -29.89 -29.91 47.64
CA ASP A 12 -30.32 -28.73 46.89
C ASP A 12 -29.38 -27.54 47.13
N LYS A 13 -28.91 -27.35 48.37
CA LYS A 13 -27.93 -26.31 48.71
C LYS A 13 -26.60 -26.52 47.97
N LEU A 14 -26.13 -27.77 47.87
CA LEU A 14 -24.89 -28.11 47.16
C LEU A 14 -25.02 -27.92 45.65
N ARG A 15 -26.18 -28.25 45.05
CA ARG A 15 -26.46 -27.98 43.64
C ARG A 15 -26.47 -26.49 43.34
N THR A 16 -27.17 -25.68 44.15
CA THR A 16 -27.20 -24.22 43.97
C THR A 16 -25.81 -23.59 44.16
N LEU A 17 -24.99 -24.12 45.08
CA LEU A 17 -23.62 -23.67 45.26
C LEU A 17 -22.73 -24.00 44.05
N TYR A 18 -22.89 -25.18 43.46
CA TYR A 18 -22.19 -25.58 42.25
C TYR A 18 -22.58 -24.70 41.04
N ASP A 19 -23.88 -24.43 40.88
CA ASP A 19 -24.37 -23.54 39.82
C ASP A 19 -23.81 -22.11 39.99
N LEU A 20 -23.75 -21.60 41.22
CA LEU A 20 -23.12 -20.32 41.53
C LEU A 20 -21.64 -20.32 41.15
N GLN A 21 -20.90 -21.39 41.47
CA GLN A 21 -19.48 -21.50 41.12
C GLN A 21 -19.24 -21.50 39.60
N ILE A 22 -20.13 -22.13 38.82
CA ILE A 22 -20.08 -22.07 37.35
C ILE A 22 -20.28 -20.63 36.86
N ILE A 23 -21.26 -19.92 37.45
CA ILE A 23 -21.53 -18.51 37.10
C ILE A 23 -20.32 -17.64 37.45
N ASP A 24 -19.74 -17.79 38.64
CA ASP A 24 -18.58 -17.02 39.09
C ASP A 24 -17.36 -17.26 38.19
N ARG A 25 -17.08 -18.53 37.84
CA ARG A 25 -16.03 -18.86 36.86
C ARG A 25 -16.25 -18.14 35.53
N ARG A 26 -17.49 -18.12 35.05
CA ARG A 26 -17.83 -17.46 33.78
C ARG A 26 -17.73 -15.94 33.87
N ILE A 27 -18.04 -15.35 35.03
CA ILE A 27 -17.82 -13.92 35.30
C ILE A 27 -16.33 -13.59 35.29
N ASP A 28 -15.49 -14.44 35.88
CA ASP A 28 -14.04 -14.24 35.89
C ASP A 28 -13.43 -14.37 34.48
N GLU A 29 -13.89 -15.34 33.68
CA GLU A 29 -13.53 -15.45 32.27
C GLU A 29 -13.92 -14.19 31.48
N ILE A 30 -15.12 -13.64 31.70
CA ILE A 30 -15.56 -12.38 31.07
C ILE A 30 -14.68 -11.21 31.50
N ARG A 31 -14.30 -11.12 32.78
CA ARG A 31 -13.44 -10.04 33.29
C ARG A 31 -12.03 -10.11 32.73
N ALA A 32 -11.47 -11.32 32.61
CA ALA A 32 -10.16 -11.54 32.00
C ALA A 32 -10.17 -11.12 30.52
N MET A 33 -11.14 -11.60 29.73
CA MET A 33 -11.29 -11.22 28.32
C MET A 33 -11.46 -9.70 28.16
N ARG A 34 -12.19 -9.04 29.07
CA ARG A 34 -12.37 -7.58 29.02
C ARG A 34 -11.08 -6.80 29.31
N GLY A 35 -10.09 -7.40 29.97
CA GLY A 35 -8.77 -6.81 30.17
C GLY A 35 -7.82 -7.04 29.00
N GLU A 36 -7.94 -8.18 28.32
CA GLU A 36 -7.13 -8.53 27.14
C GLU A 36 -7.63 -7.85 25.86
N LEU A 37 -8.95 -7.66 25.72
CA LEU A 37 -9.57 -7.06 24.53
C LEU A 37 -9.05 -5.63 24.21
N PRO A 38 -8.87 -4.71 25.17
CA PRO A 38 -8.28 -3.39 24.89
C PRO A 38 -6.86 -3.47 24.29
N LEU A 39 -6.04 -4.41 24.76
CA LEU A 39 -4.68 -4.61 24.23
C LEU A 39 -4.75 -5.17 22.80
N GLU A 40 -5.65 -6.12 22.55
CA GLU A 40 -5.84 -6.69 21.23
C GLU A 40 -6.36 -5.65 20.21
N VAL A 41 -7.22 -4.72 20.66
CA VAL A 41 -7.68 -3.59 19.83
C VAL A 41 -6.52 -2.64 19.52
N GLU A 42 -5.71 -2.27 20.52
CA GLU A 42 -4.53 -1.42 20.33
C GLU A 42 -3.51 -2.06 19.37
N ASP A 43 -3.25 -3.36 19.51
CA ASP A 43 -2.35 -4.10 18.61
C ASP A 43 -2.87 -4.09 17.16
N LEU A 44 -4.19 -4.28 16.97
CA LEU A 44 -4.83 -4.23 15.66
C LEU A 44 -4.79 -2.82 15.05
N GLU A 45 -5.03 -1.77 15.84
CA GLU A 45 -4.92 -0.38 15.40
C GLU A 45 -3.49 -0.07 14.93
N ASN A 46 -2.48 -0.50 15.68
CA ASN A 46 -1.08 -0.35 15.32
C ASN A 46 -0.72 -1.13 14.04
N GLU A 47 -1.24 -2.36 13.87
CA GLU A 47 -1.05 -3.15 12.66
C GLU A 47 -1.65 -2.43 11.44
N VAL A 48 -2.89 -1.93 11.55
CA VAL A 48 -3.58 -1.18 10.49
C VAL A 48 -2.80 0.09 10.13
N ALA A 49 -2.44 0.92 11.12
CA ALA A 49 -1.67 2.14 10.88
C ALA A 49 -0.30 1.86 10.22
N GLY A 50 0.36 0.78 10.64
CA GLY A 50 1.61 0.32 10.03
C GLY A 50 1.44 -0.10 8.57
N MET A 51 0.34 -0.78 8.24
CA MET A 51 0.00 -1.13 6.86
C MET A 51 -0.32 0.11 6.02
N GLU A 52 -1.14 1.03 6.53
CA GLU A 52 -1.47 2.30 5.86
C GLU A 52 -0.21 3.10 5.52
N THR A 53 0.70 3.25 6.48
CA THR A 53 1.96 3.98 6.29
C THR A 53 2.83 3.34 5.20
N ARG A 54 2.86 2.01 5.12
CA ARG A 54 3.60 1.29 4.06
C ARG A 54 2.96 1.52 2.69
N MET A 55 1.63 1.46 2.61
CA MET A 55 0.90 1.72 1.37
C MET A 55 1.07 3.16 0.89
N GLU A 56 1.06 4.14 1.80
CA GLU A 56 1.34 5.54 1.48
C GLU A 56 2.74 5.73 0.91
N LYS A 57 3.76 5.08 1.48
CA LYS A 57 5.13 5.10 0.93
C LYS A 57 5.19 4.54 -0.48
N VAL A 58 4.55 3.39 -0.73
CA VAL A 58 4.50 2.79 -2.06
C VAL A 58 3.78 3.71 -3.05
N ASN A 59 2.70 4.36 -2.64
CA ASN A 59 1.98 5.33 -3.46
C ASN A 59 2.84 6.56 -3.80
N HIS A 60 3.63 7.05 -2.84
CA HIS A 60 4.60 8.11 -3.10
C HIS A 60 5.66 7.69 -4.12
N GLU A 61 6.22 6.48 -3.98
CA GLU A 61 7.19 5.95 -4.95
C GLU A 61 6.59 5.78 -6.35
N ILE A 62 5.31 5.41 -6.45
CA ILE A 62 4.58 5.37 -7.73
C ILE A 62 4.47 6.78 -8.32
N ALA A 63 4.08 7.77 -7.51
CA ALA A 63 3.95 9.15 -7.95
C ALA A 63 5.28 9.73 -8.44
N ASP A 64 6.39 9.43 -7.76
CA ASP A 64 7.73 9.85 -8.16
C ASP A 64 8.12 9.23 -9.52
N LEU A 65 7.85 7.93 -9.72
CA LEU A 65 8.08 7.27 -11.01
C LEU A 65 7.21 7.86 -12.14
N GLU A 66 5.97 8.27 -11.84
CA GLU A 66 5.10 8.94 -12.82
C GLU A 66 5.61 10.34 -13.19
N VAL A 67 6.25 11.06 -12.26
CA VAL A 67 6.94 12.32 -12.54
C VAL A 67 8.14 12.06 -13.45
N ASP A 68 8.98 11.08 -13.13
CA ASP A 68 10.14 10.70 -13.96
C ASP A 68 9.73 10.34 -15.39
N ILE A 69 8.61 9.61 -15.57
CA ILE A 69 8.06 9.30 -16.89
C ILE A 69 7.70 10.58 -17.66
N LYS A 70 7.04 11.54 -17.01
CA LYS A 70 6.68 12.82 -17.66
C LYS A 70 7.91 13.62 -18.07
N GLU A 71 8.95 13.63 -17.24
CA GLU A 71 10.23 14.27 -17.59
C GLU A 71 10.88 13.61 -18.81
N LYS A 72 10.89 12.28 -18.88
CA LYS A 72 11.40 11.55 -20.07
C LYS A 72 10.56 11.82 -21.31
N GLN A 73 9.24 11.94 -21.19
CA GLN A 73 8.38 12.32 -22.32
C GLN A 73 8.66 13.73 -22.82
N LEU A 74 8.97 14.68 -21.92
CA LEU A 74 9.37 16.03 -22.31
C LEU A 74 10.72 16.00 -23.04
N LEU A 75 11.70 15.27 -22.51
CA LEU A 75 13.01 15.09 -23.15
C LEU A 75 12.88 14.55 -24.57
N ILE A 76 12.02 13.54 -24.79
CA ILE A 76 11.76 12.99 -26.12
C ILE A 76 11.26 14.08 -27.08
N LYS A 77 10.31 14.92 -26.65
CA LYS A 77 9.79 16.02 -27.48
C LYS A 77 10.89 17.03 -27.82
N GLU A 78 11.71 17.41 -26.85
CA GLU A 78 12.82 18.34 -27.06
C GLU A 78 13.87 17.77 -28.05
N SER A 79 14.23 16.50 -27.91
CA SER A 79 15.14 15.82 -28.84
C SER A 79 14.54 15.73 -30.25
N GLN A 80 13.24 15.45 -30.38
CA GLN A 80 12.54 15.46 -31.68
C GLN A 80 12.55 16.85 -32.34
N GLU A 81 12.35 17.92 -31.58
CA GLU A 81 12.42 19.29 -32.09
C GLU A 81 13.84 19.64 -32.56
N LYS A 82 14.87 19.26 -31.79
CA LYS A 82 16.28 19.43 -32.19
C LYS A 82 16.62 18.65 -33.45
N MET A 83 16.20 17.39 -33.54
CA MET A 83 16.38 16.58 -34.76
C MET A 83 15.76 17.26 -35.98
N ALA A 84 14.52 17.75 -35.87
CA ALA A 84 13.86 18.43 -36.98
C ALA A 84 14.60 19.70 -37.43
N LYS A 85 15.20 20.43 -36.48
CA LYS A 85 16.07 21.57 -36.80
C LYS A 85 17.36 21.13 -37.49
N TYR A 86 18.04 20.12 -36.95
CA TYR A 86 19.28 19.59 -37.51
C TYR A 86 19.09 19.00 -38.90
N SER A 87 17.98 18.30 -39.17
CA SER A 87 17.67 17.82 -40.53
C SER A 87 17.52 18.98 -41.53
N LYS A 88 16.88 20.08 -41.15
CA LYS A 88 16.78 21.26 -42.02
C LYS A 88 18.14 21.91 -42.26
N ASP A 89 18.96 22.01 -41.23
CA ASP A 89 20.32 22.57 -41.34
C ASP A 89 21.17 21.67 -42.25
N GLN A 90 21.02 20.34 -42.17
CA GLN A 90 21.73 19.36 -42.99
C GLN A 90 21.46 19.53 -44.49
N GLU A 91 20.23 19.88 -44.89
CA GLU A 91 19.85 20.12 -46.30
C GLU A 91 20.53 21.37 -46.89
N GLN A 92 20.91 22.34 -46.06
CA GLN A 92 21.52 23.60 -46.50
C GLN A 92 23.05 23.55 -46.56
N VAL A 93 23.66 22.55 -45.92
CA VAL A 93 25.11 22.45 -45.79
C VAL A 93 25.76 21.89 -47.05
N ARG A 94 26.73 22.64 -47.58
CA ARG A 94 27.50 22.29 -48.79
C ARG A 94 28.90 21.73 -48.48
N ASN A 95 29.31 21.77 -47.21
CA ASN A 95 30.60 21.30 -46.75
C ASN A 95 30.47 19.91 -46.15
N ASN A 96 31.21 18.93 -46.70
CA ASN A 96 31.12 17.53 -46.28
C ASN A 96 31.43 17.32 -44.78
N ARG A 97 32.33 18.14 -44.20
CA ARG A 97 32.67 18.03 -42.77
C ARG A 97 31.55 18.50 -41.85
N GLU A 98 30.85 19.57 -42.23
CA GLU A 98 29.70 20.08 -41.49
C GLU A 98 28.50 19.15 -41.64
N PHE A 99 28.33 18.54 -42.81
CA PHE A 99 27.29 17.54 -43.06
C PHE A 99 27.45 16.32 -42.15
N GLU A 100 28.68 15.78 -42.05
CA GLU A 100 28.98 14.67 -41.14
C GLU A 100 28.80 15.04 -39.66
N ALA A 101 29.13 16.28 -39.28
CA ALA A 101 28.95 16.74 -37.91
C ALA A 101 27.47 16.81 -37.52
N ILE A 102 26.62 17.35 -38.40
CA ILE A 102 25.17 17.41 -38.17
C ILE A 102 24.55 16.01 -38.18
N ALA A 103 25.00 15.12 -39.07
CA ALA A 103 24.54 13.73 -39.08
C ALA A 103 24.78 13.01 -37.74
N LYS A 104 25.95 13.21 -37.13
CA LYS A 104 26.26 12.67 -35.80
C LYS A 104 25.41 13.27 -34.69
N GLU A 105 25.07 14.55 -34.79
CA GLU A 105 24.18 15.19 -33.83
C GLU A 105 22.76 14.62 -33.93
N ILE A 106 22.25 14.37 -35.14
CA ILE A 106 20.97 13.69 -35.34
C ILE A 106 20.99 12.28 -34.73
N GLU A 107 22.03 11.49 -35.01
CA GLU A 107 22.21 10.15 -34.43
C GLU A 107 22.26 10.19 -32.89
N TYR A 108 22.95 11.20 -32.32
CA TYR A 108 22.98 11.40 -30.87
C TYR A 108 21.58 11.65 -30.30
N GLN A 109 20.79 12.52 -30.93
CA GLN A 109 19.42 12.80 -30.48
C GLN A 109 18.50 11.55 -30.64
N GLU A 110 18.67 10.75 -31.70
CA GLU A 110 17.95 9.47 -31.85
C GLU A 110 18.27 8.48 -30.73
N LEU A 111 19.54 8.37 -30.36
CA LEU A 111 19.97 7.50 -29.25
C LEU A 111 19.43 7.99 -27.91
N GLU A 112 19.35 9.31 -27.68
CA GLU A 112 18.70 9.86 -26.48
C GLU A 112 17.22 9.50 -26.41
N ILE A 113 16.49 9.58 -27.53
CA ILE A 113 15.07 9.19 -27.59
C ILE A 113 14.92 7.71 -27.24
N GLN A 114 15.69 6.81 -27.88
CA GLN A 114 15.63 5.37 -27.61
C GLN A 114 15.94 5.05 -26.13
N LEU A 115 16.90 5.75 -25.53
CA LEU A 115 17.23 5.59 -24.12
C LEU A 115 16.08 6.03 -23.22
N ALA A 116 15.45 7.17 -23.53
CA ALA A 116 14.30 7.70 -22.79
C ALA A 116 13.09 6.76 -22.89
N GLU A 117 12.79 6.23 -24.07
CA GLU A 117 11.72 5.25 -24.29
C GLU A 117 11.95 3.96 -23.48
N LYS A 118 13.18 3.45 -23.48
CA LYS A 118 13.54 2.27 -22.67
C LYS A 118 13.35 2.53 -21.18
N ARG A 119 13.70 3.73 -20.69
CA ARG A 119 13.48 4.12 -19.30
C ARG A 119 12.01 4.24 -18.95
N ILE A 120 11.18 4.81 -19.84
CA ILE A 120 9.73 4.89 -19.66
C ILE A 120 9.13 3.49 -19.51
N LEU A 121 9.54 2.53 -20.37
CA LEU A 121 9.09 1.14 -20.27
C LEU A 121 9.50 0.49 -18.94
N GLU A 122 10.75 0.70 -18.51
CA GLU A 122 11.25 0.19 -17.22
C GLU A 122 10.44 0.77 -16.04
N TYR A 123 10.20 2.08 -16.04
CA TYR A 123 9.44 2.75 -14.97
C TYR A 123 7.98 2.31 -14.96
N SER A 124 7.36 2.14 -16.13
CA SER A 124 5.98 1.65 -16.25
C SER A 124 5.85 0.24 -15.66
N ALA A 125 6.77 -0.67 -16.00
CA ALA A 125 6.78 -2.02 -15.44
C ALA A 125 6.98 -2.02 -13.91
N ARG A 126 7.82 -1.11 -13.38
CA ARG A 126 7.99 -0.94 -11.92
C ARG A 126 6.72 -0.41 -11.25
N ILE A 127 6.01 0.52 -11.88
CA ILE A 127 4.72 1.02 -11.38
C ILE A 127 3.71 -0.11 -11.32
N ASP A 128 3.60 -0.92 -12.38
CA ASP A 128 2.64 -2.03 -12.43
C ASP A 128 2.91 -3.06 -11.33
N ALA A 129 4.18 -3.46 -11.14
CA ALA A 129 4.56 -4.36 -10.05
C ALA A 129 4.26 -3.79 -8.65
N LYS A 130 4.46 -2.48 -8.46
CA LYS A 130 4.11 -1.81 -7.19
C LYS A 130 2.60 -1.73 -6.97
N LYS A 131 1.82 -1.47 -8.02
CA LYS A 131 0.35 -1.43 -7.95
C LYS A 131 -0.21 -2.80 -7.58
N GLU A 132 0.27 -3.87 -8.21
CA GLU A 132 -0.13 -5.25 -7.88
C GLU A 132 0.17 -5.60 -6.42
N ALA A 133 1.36 -5.24 -5.92
CA ALA A 133 1.71 -5.43 -4.51
C ALA A 133 0.81 -4.61 -3.56
N ASN A 134 0.38 -3.42 -3.98
CA ASN A 134 -0.49 -2.56 -3.18
C ASN A 134 -1.93 -3.08 -3.15
N GLU A 135 -2.43 -3.65 -4.25
CA GLU A 135 -3.76 -4.29 -4.31
C GLU A 135 -3.86 -5.45 -3.32
N ALA A 136 -2.88 -6.36 -3.32
CA ALA A 136 -2.80 -7.47 -2.36
C ALA A 136 -2.69 -6.98 -0.90
N SER A 137 -2.04 -5.83 -0.68
CA SER A 137 -1.94 -5.22 0.65
C SER A 137 -3.25 -4.54 1.08
N THR A 138 -4.00 -4.00 0.12
CA THR A 138 -5.30 -3.33 0.34
C THR A 138 -6.35 -4.33 0.78
N GLU A 139 -6.38 -5.53 0.18
CA GLU A 139 -7.29 -6.61 0.58
C GLU A 139 -7.07 -7.01 2.05
N LYS A 140 -5.81 -7.28 2.43
CA LYS A 140 -5.45 -7.60 3.83
C LYS A 140 -5.81 -6.48 4.79
N LEU A 141 -5.61 -5.23 4.38
CA LEU A 141 -5.94 -4.07 5.21
C LEU A 141 -7.45 -3.95 5.43
N ASN A 142 -8.26 -4.21 4.40
CA ASN A 142 -9.72 -4.23 4.53
C ASN A 142 -10.19 -5.34 5.48
N ASP A 143 -9.61 -6.53 5.40
CA ASP A 143 -9.90 -7.62 6.34
C ASP A 143 -9.53 -7.24 7.78
N ARG A 144 -8.39 -6.60 7.99
CA ARG A 144 -7.98 -6.11 9.32
C ARG A 144 -8.90 -5.00 9.83
N LYS A 145 -9.33 -4.07 8.96
CA LYS A 145 -10.28 -3.01 9.32
C LYS A 145 -11.65 -3.55 9.69
N THR A 146 -12.16 -4.55 8.96
CA THR A 146 -13.44 -5.20 9.30
C THR A 146 -13.34 -5.98 10.61
N HIS A 147 -12.21 -6.66 10.85
CA HIS A 147 -11.97 -7.33 12.12
C HIS A 147 -11.91 -6.35 13.30
N LEU A 148 -11.23 -5.22 13.12
CA LEU A 148 -11.16 -4.14 14.12
C LEU A 148 -12.56 -3.56 14.39
N SER A 149 -13.34 -3.26 13.35
CA SER A 149 -14.69 -2.70 13.52
C SER A 149 -15.69 -3.66 14.16
N HIS A 150 -15.45 -4.97 14.09
CA HIS A 150 -16.26 -5.97 14.81
C HIS A 150 -15.85 -6.12 16.28
N LYS A 151 -14.62 -5.71 16.65
CA LYS A 151 -14.07 -5.81 18.01
C LYS A 151 -14.29 -4.53 18.84
N VAL A 152 -14.34 -3.37 18.19
CA VAL A 152 -14.70 -2.06 18.78
C VAL A 152 -16.20 -1.92 18.92
#